data_AF-A0A7Y4RJH4-F1
#
_entry.id   AF-A0A7Y4RJH4-F1
#
_cell.length_a   1.000
_cell.length_b   1.000
_cell.length_c   1.000
_cell.angle_alpha   90.00
_cell.angle_beta   90.00
_cell.angle_gamma   90.00
#
_symmetry.space_group_name_H-M   'P 1'
#
loop_
_entity.id
_entity.type
_entity.pdbx_description
1 polymer ?
#
loop_
_entity_poly.entity_id
_entity_poly.type
_entity_poly.pdbx_seq_one_letter_code
_entity_poly.pdbx_strand_id
1 'polypeptide(L)'
;MISRFERIVIALVFALLAAAATLVFAQAQEGTPTVPPPTTNMNYDTCAGCHKEINDTWELGPHGQALSDPIFAESWDNQGKPGACLVCHTTGYDPATGTSKAEGVTCEACHSPIPASHPNDNMPVDKSPDLCGKCHSDPRFATDNWKLSMHYQRSMTCSTCHNAHTAGMKTIEGAEGVVETGDASPLCANCHKDAMTNFPTSKHAAANVTCVNCHLGFDVNAEGLTAEDIGEAHKAPDHNFMPSIDTCNKCHTDQMHAPGQAVAAAAINIEHLGGTPTPEPSPVATTDEPTRNTPTPVSPLGYAMIAAMFGLAGGVVMAPWLDRWYRLALKKSEEVKHD
;
A
#
# COMPACT_ATOMS: atom_id res chain seq x y z
N MET A 1 3.42 -0.26 -63.78
CA MET A 1 2.78 -0.94 -62.63
C MET A 1 3.89 -1.42 -61.73
N ILE A 2 3.86 -1.07 -60.44
CA ILE A 2 4.81 -1.61 -59.45
C ILE A 2 4.74 -3.14 -59.47
N SER A 3 5.87 -3.81 -59.59
CA SER A 3 5.95 -5.27 -59.51
C SER A 3 5.55 -5.75 -58.11
N ARG A 4 5.05 -6.97 -57.99
CA ARG A 4 4.75 -7.56 -56.67
C ARG A 4 5.98 -7.55 -55.75
N PHE A 5 7.17 -7.67 -56.33
CA PHE A 5 8.45 -7.62 -55.65
C PHE A 5 8.75 -6.23 -55.04
N GLU A 6 8.60 -5.15 -55.81
CA GLU A 6 8.84 -3.78 -55.31
C GLU A 6 7.89 -3.39 -54.17
N ARG A 7 6.65 -3.87 -54.17
CA ARG A 7 5.71 -3.65 -53.06
C ARG A 7 6.14 -4.34 -51.77
N ILE A 8 6.69 -5.55 -51.89
CA ILE A 8 7.22 -6.30 -50.74
C ILE A 8 8.45 -5.57 -50.18
N VAL A 9 9.33 -5.07 -51.04
CA VAL A 9 10.51 -4.29 -50.61
C VAL A 9 10.10 -3.02 -49.85
N ILE A 10 9.14 -2.25 -50.36
CA ILE A 10 8.64 -1.04 -49.68
C ILE A 10 8.04 -1.42 -48.32
N ALA A 11 7.22 -2.46 -48.24
CA ALA A 11 6.63 -2.92 -46.99
C ALA A 11 7.70 -3.32 -45.95
N LEU A 12 8.73 -4.05 -46.37
CA LEU A 12 9.84 -4.46 -45.50
C LEU A 12 10.64 -3.26 -44.98
N VAL A 13 10.86 -2.23 -45.80
CA VAL A 13 11.54 -0.99 -45.37
C VAL A 13 10.75 -0.29 -44.27
N PHE A 14 9.43 -0.13 -44.42
CA PHE A 14 8.59 0.47 -43.38
C PHE A 14 8.54 -0.36 -42.10
N ALA A 15 8.53 -1.70 -42.21
CA ALA A 15 8.59 -2.61 -41.08
C ALA A 15 9.88 -2.44 -40.26
N LEU A 16 11.02 -2.40 -40.96
CA LEU A 16 12.35 -2.23 -40.34
C LEU A 16 12.50 -0.86 -39.69
N LEU A 17 12.00 0.21 -40.33
CA LEU A 17 12.02 1.56 -39.76
C LEU A 17 11.17 1.69 -38.50
N ALA A 18 9.97 1.09 -38.49
CA ALA A 18 9.09 1.09 -37.31
C ALA A 18 9.71 0.31 -36.14
N ALA A 19 10.28 -0.88 -36.41
CA ALA A 19 10.97 -1.67 -35.40
C ALA A 19 12.21 -0.94 -34.85
N ALA A 20 13.03 -0.35 -35.72
CA ALA A 20 14.22 0.40 -35.32
C ALA A 20 13.88 1.62 -34.44
N ALA A 21 12.81 2.36 -34.77
CA ALA A 21 12.36 3.49 -33.97
C ALA A 21 12.02 3.05 -32.53
N THR A 22 11.27 1.96 -32.37
CA THR A 22 10.92 1.45 -31.03
C THR A 22 12.12 0.99 -30.21
N LEU A 23 13.14 0.41 -30.86
CA LEU A 23 14.37 -0.02 -30.19
C LEU A 23 15.23 1.18 -29.75
N VAL A 24 15.28 2.25 -30.55
CA VAL A 24 15.99 3.50 -30.18
C VAL A 24 15.31 4.18 -28.99
N PHE A 25 13.98 4.24 -28.95
CA PHE A 25 13.25 4.77 -27.80
C PHE A 25 13.43 3.90 -26.54
N ALA A 26 13.51 2.57 -26.68
CA ALA A 26 13.81 1.68 -25.56
C ALA A 26 15.23 1.93 -24.99
N GLN A 27 16.23 2.12 -25.84
CA GLN A 27 17.61 2.41 -25.42
C GLN A 27 17.78 3.83 -24.85
N ALA A 28 16.98 4.81 -25.31
CA ALA A 28 17.01 6.18 -24.80
C ALA A 28 16.53 6.28 -23.34
N GLN A 29 15.72 5.33 -22.88
CA GLN A 29 15.24 5.29 -21.50
C GLN A 29 16.26 4.66 -20.53
N GLU A 30 17.28 3.96 -21.04
CA GLU A 30 18.38 3.39 -20.24
C GLU A 30 19.47 4.43 -19.90
N GLY A 31 19.42 5.63 -20.50
CA GLY A 31 20.45 6.66 -20.39
C GLY A 31 19.96 7.96 -19.74
N THR A 32 19.39 7.90 -18.54
CA THR A 32 19.16 9.14 -17.77
C THR A 32 20.51 9.63 -17.24
N PRO A 33 20.96 10.87 -17.51
CA PRO A 33 22.18 11.40 -16.94
C PRO A 33 22.07 11.40 -15.42
N THR A 34 22.92 10.62 -14.74
CA THR A 34 23.10 10.71 -13.30
C THR A 34 23.77 12.05 -12.99
N VAL A 35 22.96 13.06 -12.70
CA VAL A 35 23.44 14.28 -12.05
C VAL A 35 24.13 13.84 -10.76
N PRO A 36 25.43 14.16 -10.55
CA PRO A 36 26.08 13.85 -9.29
C PRO A 36 25.31 14.55 -8.16
N PRO A 37 25.06 13.87 -7.03
CA PRO A 37 24.31 14.46 -5.93
C PRO A 37 24.96 15.78 -5.49
N PRO A 38 24.15 16.79 -5.11
CA PRO A 38 24.67 17.98 -4.48
C PRO A 38 25.44 17.55 -3.24
N THR A 39 26.68 17.98 -3.13
CA THR A 39 27.62 17.64 -2.05
C THR A 39 27.27 18.29 -0.70
N THR A 40 26.02 18.63 -0.47
CA THR A 40 25.52 18.81 0.89
C THR A 40 25.56 17.44 1.55
N ASN A 41 26.42 17.32 2.56
CA ASN A 41 26.58 16.15 3.42
C ASN A 41 25.28 15.95 4.23
N MET A 42 24.19 15.61 3.54
CA MET A 42 22.87 15.33 4.11
C MET A 42 22.96 13.94 4.71
N ASN A 43 23.27 13.90 6.00
CA ASN A 43 23.10 12.73 6.84
C ASN A 43 21.72 12.81 7.50
N TYR A 44 21.14 11.68 7.84
CA TYR A 44 19.84 11.59 8.48
C TYR A 44 19.77 12.27 9.85
N ASP A 45 20.91 12.44 10.53
CA ASP A 45 21.03 13.26 11.74
C ASP A 45 20.70 14.76 11.51
N THR A 46 20.58 15.18 10.25
CA THR A 46 20.36 16.58 9.87
C THR A 46 18.93 16.88 9.41
N CYS A 47 18.03 15.87 9.38
CA CYS A 47 16.64 16.05 8.93
C CYS A 47 15.90 17.16 9.70
N ALA A 48 16.09 17.22 11.02
CA ALA A 48 15.49 18.23 11.90
C ALA A 48 15.91 19.67 11.55
N GLY A 49 17.06 19.85 10.89
CA GLY A 49 17.55 21.16 10.47
C GLY A 49 16.65 21.84 9.44
N CYS A 50 15.91 21.06 8.64
CA CYS A 50 14.94 21.57 7.67
C CYS A 50 13.49 21.13 7.95
N HIS A 51 13.28 19.98 8.60
CA HIS A 51 11.97 19.42 8.89
C HIS A 51 11.56 19.55 10.36
N LYS A 52 11.82 20.72 10.96
CA LYS A 52 11.65 20.94 12.40
C LYS A 52 10.25 20.58 12.91
N GLU A 53 9.19 21.04 12.24
CA GLU A 53 7.81 20.81 12.69
C GLU A 53 7.43 19.32 12.73
N ILE A 54 7.82 18.57 11.70
CA ILE A 54 7.59 17.13 11.64
C ILE A 54 8.44 16.42 12.69
N ASN A 55 9.69 16.87 12.89
CA ASN A 55 10.58 16.32 13.91
C ASN A 55 10.01 16.52 15.32
N ASP A 56 9.57 17.73 15.65
CA ASP A 56 8.97 18.04 16.95
C ASP A 56 7.74 17.15 17.20
N THR A 57 6.91 16.94 16.17
CA THR A 57 5.74 16.05 16.24
C THR A 57 6.14 14.59 16.44
N TRP A 58 7.17 14.14 15.71
CA TRP A 58 7.69 12.77 15.79
C TRP A 58 8.27 12.46 17.16
N GLU A 59 9.10 13.35 17.70
CA GLU A 59 9.73 13.20 19.01
C GLU A 59 8.70 13.08 20.13
N LEU A 60 7.53 13.73 20.01
CA LEU A 60 6.45 13.60 20.98
C LEU A 60 5.60 12.34 20.79
N GLY A 61 5.68 11.70 19.64
CA GLY A 61 4.87 10.54 19.28
C GLY A 61 5.44 9.21 19.80
N PRO A 62 4.62 8.15 19.87
CA PRO A 62 5.04 6.80 20.25
C PRO A 62 6.25 6.25 19.49
N HIS A 63 6.39 6.54 18.19
CA HIS A 63 7.57 6.09 17.44
C HIS A 63 8.85 6.81 17.89
N GLY A 64 8.83 8.13 18.05
CA GLY A 64 9.98 8.88 18.52
C GLY A 64 10.39 8.53 19.96
N GLN A 65 9.41 8.11 20.78
CA GLN A 65 9.64 7.67 22.16
C GLN A 65 9.86 6.16 22.30
N ALA A 66 9.92 5.39 21.21
CA ALA A 66 9.90 3.92 21.28
C ALA A 66 10.99 3.33 22.17
N LEU A 67 12.20 3.90 22.20
CA LEU A 67 13.30 3.42 23.04
C LEU A 67 13.32 4.07 24.44
N SER A 68 12.80 5.29 24.57
CA SER A 68 12.87 6.11 25.79
C SER A 68 11.61 6.01 26.65
N ASP A 69 10.58 5.31 26.19
CA ASP A 69 9.37 5.05 26.97
C ASP A 69 9.72 4.34 28.30
N PRO A 70 9.30 4.87 29.47
CA PRO A 70 9.67 4.31 30.76
C PRO A 70 9.19 2.87 30.98
N ILE A 71 8.01 2.52 30.46
CA ILE A 71 7.42 1.18 30.61
C ILE A 71 8.26 0.18 29.81
N PHE A 72 8.61 0.55 28.57
CA PHE A 72 9.54 -0.24 27.77
C PHE A 72 10.91 -0.35 28.44
N ALA A 73 11.51 0.75 28.89
CA ALA A 73 12.85 0.77 29.45
C ALA A 73 12.96 -0.13 30.70
N GLU A 74 11.95 -0.09 31.59
CA GLU A 74 11.86 -0.98 32.73
C GLU A 74 11.72 -2.44 32.31
N SER A 75 10.81 -2.74 31.38
CA SER A 75 10.59 -4.10 30.87
C SER A 75 11.84 -4.67 30.17
N TRP A 76 12.53 -3.85 29.40
CA TRP A 76 13.75 -4.22 28.70
C TRP A 76 14.90 -4.50 29.67
N ASP A 77 15.06 -3.68 30.72
CA ASP A 77 16.05 -3.90 31.79
C ASP A 77 15.74 -5.18 32.59
N ASN A 78 14.49 -5.38 32.98
CA ASN A 78 14.03 -6.58 33.70
C ASN A 78 14.25 -7.87 32.91
N GLN A 79 14.24 -7.80 31.57
CA GLN A 79 14.53 -8.93 30.68
C GLN A 79 16.02 -9.12 30.39
N GLY A 80 16.90 -8.30 30.95
CA GLY A 80 18.35 -8.37 30.72
C GLY A 80 18.80 -7.75 29.40
N LYS A 81 18.03 -6.78 28.88
CA LYS A 81 18.28 -6.05 27.64
C LYS A 81 18.49 -6.92 26.41
N PRO A 82 17.56 -7.84 26.09
CA PRO A 82 17.70 -8.70 24.93
C PRO A 82 17.74 -7.86 23.65
N GLY A 83 18.67 -8.21 22.75
CA GLY A 83 18.81 -7.56 21.45
C GLY A 83 17.59 -7.69 20.55
N ALA A 84 16.77 -8.73 20.75
CA ALA A 84 15.53 -8.94 20.00
C ALA A 84 14.56 -7.74 20.08
N CYS A 85 14.53 -7.02 21.20
CA CYS A 85 13.72 -5.80 21.35
C CYS A 85 14.17 -4.68 20.41
N LEU A 86 15.48 -4.61 20.13
CA LEU A 86 16.06 -3.54 19.32
C LEU A 86 15.72 -3.67 17.83
N VAL A 87 15.22 -4.83 17.38
CA VAL A 87 14.67 -5.02 16.03
C VAL A 87 13.57 -3.99 15.73
N CYS A 88 12.75 -3.67 16.73
CA CYS A 88 11.62 -2.75 16.59
C CYS A 88 11.87 -1.39 17.26
N HIS A 89 12.66 -1.35 18.33
CA HIS A 89 12.86 -0.16 19.16
C HIS A 89 14.11 0.66 18.75
N THR A 90 14.79 0.30 17.66
CA THR A 90 15.90 1.09 17.12
C THR A 90 15.88 1.10 15.60
N THR A 91 16.62 2.02 14.98
CA THR A 91 16.77 2.05 13.54
C THR A 91 17.91 1.13 13.08
N GLY A 92 17.56 0.18 12.21
CA GLY A 92 18.54 -0.63 11.48
C GLY A 92 19.34 -1.59 12.36
N TYR A 93 18.71 -2.15 13.40
CA TYR A 93 19.34 -3.20 14.22
C TYR A 93 19.66 -4.44 13.38
N ASP A 94 20.90 -4.92 13.50
CA ASP A 94 21.35 -6.18 12.93
C ASP A 94 21.52 -7.22 14.05
N PRO A 95 20.66 -8.26 14.12
CA PRO A 95 20.78 -9.32 15.11
C PRO A 95 22.08 -10.13 15.02
N ALA A 96 22.74 -10.17 13.86
CA ALA A 96 23.98 -10.92 13.67
C ALA A 96 25.19 -10.23 14.32
N THR A 97 25.22 -8.90 14.30
CA THR A 97 26.30 -8.10 14.90
C THR A 97 25.92 -7.52 16.26
N GLY A 98 24.63 -7.46 16.59
CA GLY A 98 24.10 -6.86 17.81
C GLY A 98 24.15 -5.34 17.82
N THR A 99 24.21 -4.69 16.65
CA THR A 99 24.40 -3.22 16.53
C THR A 99 23.23 -2.55 15.81
N SER A 100 22.87 -1.34 16.22
CA SER A 100 21.92 -0.45 15.52
C SER A 100 22.63 0.64 14.74
N LYS A 101 21.98 1.19 13.71
CA LYS A 101 22.47 2.36 12.99
C LYS A 101 22.23 3.66 13.77
N ALA A 102 21.10 3.73 14.47
CA ALA A 102 20.76 4.84 15.36
C ALA A 102 19.95 4.33 16.56
N GLU A 103 20.00 5.10 17.65
CA GLU A 103 19.15 4.88 18.83
C GLU A 103 17.71 5.33 18.53
N GLY A 104 16.74 4.56 19.01
CA GLY A 104 15.32 4.84 18.77
C GLY A 104 14.87 4.61 17.34
N VAL A 105 13.57 4.74 17.10
CA VAL A 105 13.00 4.69 15.75
C VAL A 105 13.13 6.10 15.15
N THR A 106 13.98 6.22 14.14
CA THR A 106 14.33 7.49 13.49
C THR A 106 13.70 7.59 12.10
N CYS A 107 13.83 8.73 11.43
CA CYS A 107 13.29 8.96 10.08
C CYS A 107 13.72 7.86 9.08
N GLU A 108 14.96 7.37 9.21
CA GLU A 108 15.54 6.30 8.38
C GLU A 108 14.81 4.95 8.45
N ALA A 109 14.08 4.69 9.54
CA ALA A 109 13.33 3.45 9.68
C ALA A 109 12.33 3.28 8.53
N CYS A 110 11.84 4.39 7.97
CA CYS A 110 10.89 4.42 6.87
C CYS A 110 11.43 5.15 5.62
N HIS A 111 12.20 6.22 5.80
CA HIS A 111 12.73 7.05 4.72
C HIS A 111 14.17 6.69 4.39
N SER A 112 14.37 5.94 3.31
CA SER A 112 15.70 5.61 2.81
C SER A 112 15.63 5.08 1.37
N PRO A 113 16.64 5.36 0.53
CA PRO A 113 17.75 6.29 0.75
C PRO A 113 17.32 7.76 0.53
N ILE A 114 18.14 8.73 0.99
CA ILE A 114 17.99 10.15 0.61
C ILE A 114 18.22 10.28 -0.91
N PRO A 115 17.24 10.77 -1.69
CA PRO A 115 17.43 10.99 -3.12
C PRO A 115 18.46 12.09 -3.39
N ALA A 116 19.25 11.94 -4.46
CA ALA A 116 20.18 12.97 -4.91
C ALA A 116 19.48 14.31 -5.25
N SER A 117 18.21 14.26 -5.63
CA SER A 117 17.38 15.41 -5.98
C SER A 117 16.69 16.08 -4.80
N HIS A 118 16.78 15.53 -3.59
CA HIS A 118 16.26 16.17 -2.38
C HIS A 118 16.98 17.51 -2.13
N PRO A 119 16.29 18.62 -1.80
CA PRO A 119 14.89 18.73 -1.39
C PRO A 119 13.85 18.94 -2.50
N ASN A 120 14.25 18.97 -3.77
CA ASN A 120 13.29 19.15 -4.86
C ASN A 120 12.35 17.94 -5.00
N ASP A 121 12.86 16.74 -4.70
CA ASP A 121 12.05 15.54 -4.58
C ASP A 121 11.77 15.19 -3.11
N ASN A 122 10.57 14.66 -2.89
CA ASN A 122 10.16 14.16 -1.59
C ASN A 122 10.98 12.94 -1.18
N MET A 123 11.19 12.76 0.13
CA MET A 123 11.77 11.54 0.65
C MET A 123 10.90 10.32 0.29
N PRO A 124 11.48 9.25 -0.27
CA PRO A 124 10.74 8.06 -0.61
C PRO A 124 10.33 7.33 0.66
N VAL A 125 9.21 6.60 0.59
CA VAL A 125 8.76 5.69 1.64
C VAL A 125 8.06 4.51 0.97
N ASP A 126 8.34 3.29 1.43
CA ASP A 126 7.55 2.14 1.05
C ASP A 126 6.19 2.23 1.74
N LYS A 127 5.12 2.39 0.96
CA LYS A 127 3.75 2.52 1.48
C LYS A 127 3.08 1.16 1.67
N SER A 128 3.77 0.06 1.37
CA SER A 128 3.26 -1.28 1.57
C SER A 128 3.06 -1.57 3.07
N PRO A 129 2.12 -2.46 3.42
CA PRO A 129 2.01 -2.95 4.80
C PRO A 129 3.28 -3.63 5.31
N ASP A 130 4.15 -4.12 4.41
CA ASP A 130 5.36 -4.84 4.79
C ASP A 130 6.35 -3.94 5.54
N LEU A 131 6.43 -2.65 5.21
CA LEU A 131 7.28 -1.71 5.94
C LEU A 131 6.84 -1.61 7.41
N CYS A 132 5.55 -1.39 7.64
CA CYS A 132 4.98 -1.26 8.98
C CYS A 132 5.07 -2.59 9.75
N GLY A 133 4.85 -3.72 9.05
CA GLY A 133 4.88 -5.06 9.58
C GLY A 133 6.25 -5.56 10.05
N LYS A 134 7.34 -4.84 9.73
CA LYS A 134 8.67 -5.13 10.30
C LYS A 134 8.68 -5.02 11.82
N CYS A 135 7.92 -4.08 12.37
CA CYS A 135 7.78 -3.86 13.80
C CYS A 135 6.39 -4.25 14.31
N HIS A 136 5.34 -3.86 13.59
CA HIS A 136 3.95 -4.25 13.86
C HIS A 136 3.68 -5.67 13.36
N SER A 137 4.41 -6.61 13.92
CA SER A 137 4.53 -8.01 13.48
C SER A 137 3.44 -8.93 14.05
N ASP A 138 2.43 -8.38 14.73
CA ASP A 138 1.28 -9.15 15.20
C ASP A 138 0.70 -9.95 14.01
N PRO A 139 0.47 -11.27 14.15
CA PRO A 139 -0.08 -12.11 13.08
C PRO A 139 -1.37 -11.54 12.45
N ARG A 140 -2.13 -10.75 13.20
CA ARG A 140 -3.32 -10.03 12.71
C ARG A 140 -3.00 -9.05 11.58
N PHE A 141 -1.80 -8.44 11.56
CA PHE A 141 -1.35 -7.57 10.47
C PHE A 141 -0.68 -8.32 9.33
N ALA A 142 0.09 -9.38 9.64
CA ALA A 142 0.94 -10.04 8.65
C ALA A 142 0.20 -11.01 7.73
N THR A 143 -0.81 -11.74 8.20
CA THR A 143 -1.49 -12.77 7.39
C THR A 143 -2.99 -12.92 7.59
N ASP A 144 -3.53 -12.65 8.79
CA ASP A 144 -4.85 -13.23 9.12
C ASP A 144 -6.01 -12.24 9.14
N ASN A 145 -5.82 -10.96 9.52
CA ASN A 145 -6.95 -10.02 9.65
C ASN A 145 -6.91 -8.88 8.65
N TRP A 146 -5.78 -8.16 8.55
CA TRP A 146 -5.67 -7.05 7.60
C TRP A 146 -5.80 -7.50 6.15
N LYS A 147 -5.10 -8.58 5.76
CA LYS A 147 -5.12 -9.10 4.38
C LYS A 147 -6.49 -9.64 3.95
N LEU A 148 -7.31 -10.10 4.89
CA LEU A 148 -8.69 -10.52 4.63
C LEU A 148 -9.66 -9.34 4.55
N SER A 149 -9.27 -8.16 5.01
CA SER A 149 -10.14 -7.00 5.00
C SER A 149 -10.45 -6.52 3.59
N MET A 150 -11.66 -6.00 3.40
CA MET A 150 -12.08 -5.35 2.16
C MET A 150 -11.30 -4.05 1.85
N HIS A 151 -10.61 -3.50 2.85
CA HIS A 151 -9.71 -2.35 2.69
C HIS A 151 -8.41 -2.78 2.02
N TYR A 152 -7.81 -3.89 2.47
CA TYR A 152 -6.63 -4.47 1.83
C TYR A 152 -6.92 -4.93 0.40
N GLN A 153 -8.05 -5.60 0.16
CA GLN A 153 -8.45 -6.04 -1.19
C GLN A 153 -8.67 -4.88 -2.17
N ARG A 154 -8.81 -3.65 -1.67
CA ARG A 154 -8.88 -2.41 -2.46
C ARG A 154 -7.56 -1.63 -2.50
N SER A 155 -6.45 -2.29 -2.14
CA SER A 155 -5.11 -1.72 -2.13
C SER A 155 -4.96 -0.50 -1.22
N MET A 156 -5.75 -0.41 -0.15
CA MET A 156 -5.54 0.62 0.87
C MET A 156 -4.31 0.28 1.70
N THR A 157 -3.66 1.30 2.25
CA THR A 157 -2.43 1.16 3.03
C THR A 157 -2.66 1.64 4.46
N CYS A 158 -1.78 1.28 5.39
CA CYS A 158 -1.84 1.73 6.78
C CYS A 158 -1.88 3.28 6.86
N SER A 159 -1.10 3.93 6.01
CA SER A 159 -1.02 5.40 5.91
C SER A 159 -2.30 6.08 5.40
N THR A 160 -3.29 5.32 4.93
CA THR A 160 -4.59 5.87 4.56
C THR A 160 -5.37 6.32 5.80
N CYS A 161 -5.22 5.61 6.92
CA CYS A 161 -5.91 5.90 8.18
C CYS A 161 -4.97 6.39 9.27
N HIS A 162 -3.72 5.93 9.29
CA HIS A 162 -2.71 6.34 10.28
C HIS A 162 -1.82 7.46 9.76
N ASN A 163 -1.41 8.34 10.68
CA ASN A 163 -0.35 9.30 10.46
C ASN A 163 0.94 8.74 11.08
N ALA A 164 1.86 8.29 10.21
CA ALA A 164 3.13 7.73 10.66
C ALA A 164 3.97 8.75 11.44
N HIS A 165 3.87 10.05 11.15
CA HIS A 165 4.67 11.07 11.82
C HIS A 165 4.25 11.32 13.27
N THR A 166 2.96 11.19 13.59
CA THR A 166 2.47 11.26 14.98
C THR A 166 2.40 9.87 15.63
N ALA A 167 2.62 8.80 14.87
CA ALA A 167 2.25 7.43 15.22
C ALA A 167 0.80 7.29 15.70
N GLY A 168 -0.11 8.13 15.18
CA GLY A 168 -1.51 8.21 15.58
C GLY A 168 -2.48 8.03 14.41
N MET A 169 -3.75 8.36 14.63
CA MET A 169 -4.75 8.40 13.56
C MET A 169 -4.61 9.69 12.75
N LYS A 170 -4.97 9.63 11.46
CA LYS A 170 -5.20 10.83 10.66
C LYS A 170 -6.41 11.56 11.19
N THR A 171 -6.34 12.87 11.19
CA THR A 171 -7.48 13.72 11.48
C THR A 171 -8.00 14.33 10.18
N ILE A 172 -9.29 14.64 10.13
CA ILE A 172 -9.87 15.42 9.03
C ILE A 172 -9.96 16.85 9.52
N GLU A 173 -9.26 17.77 8.86
CA GLU A 173 -9.30 19.19 9.19
C GLU A 173 -10.74 19.72 9.09
N GLY A 174 -11.19 20.46 10.11
CA GLY A 174 -12.54 21.01 10.18
C GLY A 174 -13.63 20.04 10.65
N ALA A 175 -13.29 18.77 10.93
CA ALA A 175 -14.17 17.92 11.72
C ALA A 175 -14.06 18.33 13.20
N GLU A 176 -15.14 18.82 13.79
CA GLU A 176 -15.19 19.14 15.21
C GLU A 176 -14.96 17.87 16.06
N GLY A 177 -14.12 17.94 17.10
CA GLY A 177 -13.96 16.88 18.11
C GLY A 177 -12.87 15.82 17.88
N VAL A 178 -12.13 15.85 16.77
CA VAL A 178 -11.20 14.74 16.38
C VAL A 178 -9.88 14.71 17.15
N VAL A 179 -9.44 15.84 17.69
CA VAL A 179 -8.13 15.94 18.36
C VAL A 179 -8.20 15.52 19.83
N GLU A 180 -9.38 15.53 20.45
CA GLU A 180 -9.54 15.33 21.91
C GLU A 180 -10.18 13.99 22.31
N THR A 181 -10.81 13.25 21.39
CA THR A 181 -11.70 12.13 21.74
C THR A 181 -11.22 10.73 21.35
N GLY A 182 -10.11 10.61 20.62
CA GLY A 182 -9.68 9.31 20.07
C GLY A 182 -10.64 8.72 19.04
N ASP A 183 -11.65 9.47 18.58
CA ASP A 183 -12.66 8.99 17.64
C ASP A 183 -12.18 9.02 16.19
N ALA A 184 -12.03 7.84 15.58
CA ALA A 184 -11.70 7.70 14.16
C ALA A 184 -12.93 7.69 13.23
N SER A 185 -14.16 7.82 13.75
CA SER A 185 -15.40 7.80 12.97
C SER A 185 -15.40 8.81 11.81
N PRO A 186 -14.84 10.03 11.94
CA PRO A 186 -14.73 10.97 10.81
C PRO A 186 -13.93 10.41 9.62
N LEU A 187 -12.87 9.62 9.86
CA LEU A 187 -12.13 8.94 8.79
C LEU A 187 -13.00 7.94 8.04
N CYS A 188 -13.77 7.14 8.78
CA CYS A 188 -14.70 6.18 8.21
C CYS A 188 -15.78 6.90 7.38
N ALA A 189 -16.32 7.99 7.92
CA ALA A 189 -17.36 8.81 7.30
C ALA A 189 -16.96 9.40 5.95
N ASN A 190 -15.67 9.68 5.75
CA ASN A 190 -15.17 10.25 4.50
C ASN A 190 -15.46 9.35 3.28
N CYS A 191 -15.49 8.03 3.49
CA CYS A 191 -15.80 7.04 2.45
C CYS A 191 -17.15 6.34 2.65
N HIS A 192 -17.54 6.04 3.90
CA HIS A 192 -18.79 5.35 4.26
C HIS A 192 -19.93 6.32 4.57
N LYS A 193 -20.21 7.25 3.64
CA LYS A 193 -21.21 8.32 3.83
C LYS A 193 -22.62 7.80 4.14
N ASP A 194 -23.02 6.69 3.51
CA ASP A 194 -24.34 6.12 3.71
C ASP A 194 -24.51 5.55 5.13
N ALA A 195 -23.47 4.91 5.67
CA ALA A 195 -23.47 4.41 7.05
C ALA A 195 -23.66 5.54 8.07
N MET A 196 -23.10 6.72 7.78
CA MET A 196 -23.23 7.93 8.59
C MET A 196 -24.60 8.58 8.55
N THR A 197 -25.49 8.15 7.66
CA THR A 197 -26.86 8.70 7.63
C THR A 197 -27.67 8.24 8.83
N ASN A 198 -27.47 6.99 9.27
CA ASN A 198 -28.29 6.38 10.33
C ASN A 198 -27.56 6.26 11.66
N PHE A 199 -26.25 5.99 11.66
CA PHE A 199 -25.48 5.73 12.89
C PHE A 199 -25.58 6.85 13.95
N PRO A 200 -25.48 8.15 13.60
CA PRO A 200 -25.53 9.24 14.58
C PRO A 200 -26.84 9.32 15.39
N THR A 201 -27.93 8.73 14.90
CA THR A 201 -29.23 8.68 15.59
C THR A 201 -29.46 7.40 16.38
N SER A 202 -28.49 6.49 16.37
CA SER A 202 -28.59 5.21 17.06
C SER A 202 -28.43 5.34 18.58
N LYS A 203 -28.88 4.32 19.31
CA LYS A 203 -28.65 4.23 20.77
C LYS A 203 -27.17 4.08 21.13
N HIS A 204 -26.37 3.47 20.25
CA HIS A 204 -24.93 3.34 20.44
C HIS A 204 -24.23 4.71 20.34
N ALA A 205 -24.55 5.50 19.32
CA ALA A 205 -24.02 6.86 19.20
C ALA A 205 -24.45 7.75 20.39
N ALA A 206 -25.70 7.62 20.85
CA ALA A 206 -26.18 8.33 22.04
C ALA A 206 -25.47 7.91 23.35
N ALA A 207 -24.79 6.75 23.35
CA ALA A 207 -23.98 6.24 24.44
C ALA A 207 -22.47 6.46 24.21
N ASN A 208 -22.10 7.36 23.27
CA ASN A 208 -20.71 7.66 22.89
C ASN A 208 -19.92 6.45 22.33
N VAL A 209 -20.62 5.45 21.79
CA VAL A 209 -20.00 4.37 21.03
C VAL A 209 -19.72 4.86 19.61
N THR A 210 -18.50 4.65 19.16
CA THR A 210 -17.92 5.06 17.87
C THR A 210 -17.80 3.85 16.93
N CYS A 211 -17.43 4.09 15.66
CA CYS A 211 -17.26 3.02 14.68
C CYS A 211 -16.20 2.00 15.13
N VAL A 212 -15.09 2.45 15.73
CA VAL A 212 -13.94 1.59 16.06
C VAL A 212 -14.20 0.66 17.23
N ASN A 213 -15.16 1.00 18.11
CA ASN A 213 -15.55 0.15 19.23
C ASN A 213 -16.07 -1.22 18.75
N CYS A 214 -16.84 -1.25 17.66
CA CYS A 214 -17.33 -2.50 17.07
C CYS A 214 -16.43 -3.02 15.95
N HIS A 215 -15.92 -2.16 15.07
CA HIS A 215 -15.20 -2.61 13.87
C HIS A 215 -13.73 -2.99 14.12
N LEU A 216 -13.10 -2.44 15.15
CA LEU A 216 -11.72 -2.76 15.55
C LEU A 216 -11.65 -3.35 16.97
N GLY A 217 -12.76 -3.31 17.70
CA GLY A 217 -12.84 -3.79 19.08
C GLY A 217 -12.03 -2.94 20.06
N PHE A 218 -11.66 -1.71 19.73
CA PHE A 218 -10.90 -0.84 20.63
C PHE A 218 -11.84 0.06 21.41
N ASP A 219 -11.71 0.12 22.73
CA ASP A 219 -12.43 1.10 23.56
C ASP A 219 -11.50 2.25 23.96
N VAL A 220 -11.65 3.38 23.25
CA VAL A 220 -10.94 4.64 23.55
C VAL A 220 -11.34 5.24 24.90
N ASN A 221 -12.51 4.85 25.43
CA ASN A 221 -13.10 5.37 26.66
C ASN A 221 -12.98 4.40 27.83
N ALA A 222 -12.22 3.32 27.69
CA ALA A 222 -11.92 2.43 28.81
C ALA A 222 -11.07 3.19 29.85
N GLU A 223 -11.75 3.81 30.82
CA GLU A 223 -11.11 4.33 32.02
C GLU A 223 -10.37 3.18 32.71
N GLY A 224 -9.05 3.33 32.86
CA GLY A 224 -8.23 2.35 33.54
C GLY A 224 -7.82 1.17 32.66
N LEU A 225 -7.29 1.43 31.44
CA LEU A 225 -6.42 0.48 30.76
C LEU A 225 -5.38 -0.04 31.77
N THR A 226 -5.56 -1.26 32.23
CA THR A 226 -4.65 -1.88 33.18
C THR A 226 -3.41 -2.38 32.43
N ALA A 227 -2.31 -2.62 33.14
CA ALA A 227 -1.15 -3.29 32.56
C ALA A 227 -1.49 -4.68 31.97
N GLU A 228 -2.63 -5.28 32.35
CA GLU A 228 -3.18 -6.52 31.80
C GLU A 228 -4.06 -6.30 30.56
N ASP A 229 -4.74 -5.15 30.43
CA ASP A 229 -5.39 -4.72 29.19
C ASP A 229 -4.36 -4.27 28.13
N ILE A 230 -3.23 -3.73 28.61
CA ILE A 230 -1.98 -3.51 27.88
C ILE A 230 -1.12 -4.79 27.91
N GLY A 231 -1.65 -5.90 28.44
CA GLY A 231 -0.93 -7.13 28.86
C GLY A 231 -0.23 -7.92 27.78
N GLU A 232 -0.19 -7.42 26.55
CA GLU A 232 0.79 -7.91 25.59
C GLU A 232 1.65 -6.84 24.91
N ALA A 233 1.59 -5.54 25.21
CA ALA A 233 2.48 -4.43 24.75
C ALA A 233 2.81 -4.31 23.23
N HIS A 234 2.44 -5.31 22.44
CA HIS A 234 2.73 -5.59 21.05
C HIS A 234 1.49 -6.22 20.38
N LYS A 235 0.38 -6.36 21.12
CA LYS A 235 -0.92 -6.72 20.57
C LYS A 235 -1.58 -5.49 19.97
N ALA A 236 -1.82 -5.54 18.68
CA ALA A 236 -2.68 -4.56 18.05
C ALA A 236 -4.15 -5.01 18.07
N PRO A 237 -5.09 -4.04 18.06
CA PRO A 237 -6.50 -4.31 17.79
C PRO A 237 -6.69 -5.11 16.49
N ASP A 238 -7.84 -5.76 16.35
CA ASP A 238 -8.18 -6.42 15.10
C ASP A 238 -8.30 -5.38 13.97
N HIS A 239 -7.72 -5.67 12.79
CA HIS A 239 -7.75 -4.82 11.60
C HIS A 239 -8.45 -5.50 10.41
N ASN A 240 -9.35 -6.45 10.64
CA ASN A 240 -10.25 -6.98 9.59
C ASN A 240 -11.47 -6.06 9.33
N PHE A 241 -11.73 -5.07 10.22
CA PHE A 241 -12.85 -4.11 10.15
C PHE A 241 -14.24 -4.75 10.18
N MET A 242 -14.34 -6.03 10.54
CA MET A 242 -15.59 -6.77 10.62
C MET A 242 -15.96 -6.91 12.10
N PRO A 243 -17.11 -6.39 12.54
CA PRO A 243 -17.56 -6.60 13.90
C PRO A 243 -17.77 -8.08 14.16
N SER A 244 -17.21 -8.57 15.26
CA SER A 244 -17.42 -9.92 15.75
C SER A 244 -18.26 -9.89 17.02
N ILE A 245 -18.80 -11.05 17.40
CA ILE A 245 -19.53 -11.17 18.67
C ILE A 245 -18.65 -10.82 19.88
N ASP A 246 -17.34 -11.07 19.77
CA ASP A 246 -16.36 -10.74 20.81
C ASP A 246 -16.29 -9.23 21.02
N THR A 247 -16.38 -8.42 19.95
CA THR A 247 -16.40 -6.95 20.08
C THR A 247 -17.65 -6.46 20.81
N CYS A 248 -18.81 -7.08 20.56
CA CYS A 248 -20.05 -6.76 21.26
C CYS A 248 -19.97 -7.13 22.75
N ASN A 249 -19.40 -8.29 23.06
CA ASN A 249 -19.32 -8.81 24.43
C ASN A 249 -18.38 -8.01 25.35
N LYS A 250 -17.54 -7.12 24.79
CA LYS A 250 -16.75 -6.16 25.59
C LYS A 250 -17.62 -5.25 26.46
N CYS A 251 -18.80 -4.85 25.97
CA CYS A 251 -19.75 -4.04 26.74
C CYS A 251 -20.98 -4.84 27.16
N HIS A 252 -21.35 -5.86 26.38
CA HIS A 252 -22.56 -6.64 26.60
C HIS A 252 -22.38 -7.90 27.45
N THR A 253 -21.24 -8.14 28.10
CA THR A 253 -21.00 -9.22 29.10
C THR A 253 -21.82 -10.50 28.87
N ASP A 254 -21.57 -11.18 27.75
CA ASP A 254 -22.20 -12.44 27.31
C ASP A 254 -23.72 -12.41 27.08
N GLN A 255 -24.34 -11.24 27.07
CA GLN A 255 -25.74 -11.04 26.64
C GLN A 255 -25.89 -11.22 25.13
N MET A 256 -24.80 -11.10 24.38
CA MET A 256 -24.76 -11.38 22.95
C MET A 256 -24.17 -12.79 22.76
N HIS A 257 -24.94 -13.67 22.11
CA HIS A 257 -24.73 -15.12 22.03
C HIS A 257 -23.26 -15.57 22.13
N ALA A 258 -22.96 -16.48 23.06
CA ALA A 258 -21.65 -17.12 23.09
C ALA A 258 -21.37 -17.88 21.77
N PRO A 259 -20.11 -18.04 21.35
CA PRO A 259 -19.76 -18.92 20.23
C PRO A 259 -20.41 -20.30 20.40
N GLY A 260 -21.24 -20.71 19.43
CA GLY A 260 -22.02 -21.95 19.48
C GLY A 260 -23.50 -21.80 19.89
N GLN A 261 -23.89 -20.72 20.57
CA GLN A 261 -25.30 -20.48 20.92
C GLN A 261 -26.15 -20.04 19.72
N ALA A 262 -25.57 -19.36 18.73
CA ALA A 262 -26.28 -19.03 17.49
C ALA A 262 -26.61 -20.29 16.66
N VAL A 263 -25.70 -21.28 16.66
CA VAL A 263 -25.90 -22.58 16.00
C VAL A 263 -26.96 -23.39 16.75
N ALA A 264 -26.92 -23.39 18.09
CA ALA A 264 -27.95 -24.00 18.93
C ALA A 264 -29.32 -23.33 18.73
N ALA A 265 -29.40 -21.99 18.67
CA ALA A 265 -30.65 -21.26 18.44
C ALA A 265 -31.21 -21.47 17.03
N ALA A 266 -30.35 -21.60 16.02
CA ALA A 266 -30.75 -21.98 14.67
C ALA A 266 -31.26 -23.44 14.63
N ALA A 267 -30.58 -24.37 15.30
CA ALA A 267 -31.01 -25.76 15.41
C ALA A 267 -32.36 -25.90 16.14
N ILE A 268 -32.54 -25.16 17.25
CA ILE A 268 -33.81 -25.13 18.01
C ILE A 268 -34.96 -24.59 17.14
N ASN A 269 -34.73 -23.55 16.33
CA ASN A 269 -35.76 -23.04 15.41
C ASN A 269 -36.08 -24.01 14.27
N ILE A 270 -35.09 -24.76 13.76
CA ILE A 270 -35.28 -25.78 12.72
C ILE A 270 -36.06 -26.98 13.28
N GLU A 271 -35.75 -27.44 14.49
CA GLU A 271 -36.48 -28.51 15.18
C GLU A 271 -37.94 -28.12 15.49
N HIS A 272 -38.18 -26.88 15.93
CA HIS A 272 -39.53 -26.38 16.21
C HIS A 272 -40.42 -26.29 14.95
N LEU A 273 -39.82 -26.06 13.78
CA LEU A 273 -40.51 -25.93 12.49
C LEU A 273 -40.50 -27.22 11.65
N GLY A 274 -39.94 -28.32 12.17
CA GLY A 274 -39.88 -29.62 11.48
C GLY A 274 -38.97 -29.64 10.24
N GLY A 275 -38.00 -28.73 10.16
CA GLY A 275 -37.03 -28.68 9.07
C GLY A 275 -35.94 -29.74 9.22
N THR A 276 -35.36 -30.19 8.11
CA THR A 276 -34.16 -31.05 8.14
C THR A 276 -32.90 -30.18 8.33
N PRO A 277 -31.90 -30.62 9.13
CA PRO A 277 -30.68 -29.84 9.33
C PRO A 277 -29.93 -29.64 8.01
N THR A 278 -29.48 -28.41 7.75
CA THR A 278 -28.57 -28.12 6.64
C THR A 278 -27.23 -28.81 6.90
N PRO A 279 -26.66 -29.57 5.94
CA PRO A 279 -25.38 -30.23 6.14
C PRO A 279 -24.26 -29.21 6.39
N GLU A 280 -23.30 -29.58 7.25
CA GLU A 280 -22.11 -28.76 7.51
C GLU A 280 -21.33 -28.48 6.21
N PRO A 281 -20.82 -27.26 6.01
CA PRO A 281 -19.99 -26.96 4.86
C PRO A 281 -18.70 -27.80 4.92
N SER A 282 -18.51 -28.65 3.92
CA SER A 282 -17.23 -29.34 3.72
C SER A 282 -16.16 -28.32 3.31
N PRO A 283 -14.97 -28.32 3.95
CA PRO A 283 -13.87 -27.46 3.52
C PRO A 283 -13.48 -27.84 2.08
N VAL A 284 -13.67 -26.92 1.15
CA VAL A 284 -13.07 -27.02 -0.17
C VAL A 284 -11.62 -26.60 -0.01
N ALA A 285 -10.69 -27.53 -0.19
CA ALA A 285 -9.28 -27.19 -0.32
C ALA A 285 -9.10 -26.43 -1.64
N THR A 286 -9.04 -25.10 -1.59
CA THR A 286 -8.54 -24.29 -2.70
C THR A 286 -7.02 -24.43 -2.75
N THR A 287 -6.53 -25.11 -3.77
CA THR A 287 -5.12 -25.03 -4.16
C THR A 287 -4.91 -23.71 -4.89
N ASP A 288 -4.79 -22.62 -4.15
CA ASP A 288 -4.40 -21.34 -4.74
C ASP A 288 -2.87 -21.31 -4.85
N GLU A 289 -2.36 -21.40 -6.09
CA GLU A 289 -0.97 -21.04 -6.36
C GLU A 289 -0.75 -19.55 -6.02
N PRO A 290 0.38 -19.19 -5.40
CA PRO A 290 0.67 -17.81 -5.05
C PRO A 290 0.77 -16.95 -6.31
N THR A 291 -0.15 -15.99 -6.46
CA THR A 291 -0.08 -14.98 -7.50
C THR A 291 1.11 -14.06 -7.22
N ARG A 292 2.16 -14.16 -8.04
CA ARG A 292 3.29 -13.22 -7.99
C ARG A 292 2.88 -11.88 -8.60
N ASN A 293 2.81 -10.85 -7.76
CA ASN A 293 2.56 -9.47 -8.16
C ASN A 293 3.83 -8.76 -8.69
N THR A 294 4.85 -9.49 -9.14
CA THR A 294 5.96 -8.88 -9.88
C THR A 294 5.49 -8.65 -11.32
N PRO A 295 5.39 -7.40 -11.80
CA PRO A 295 5.16 -7.16 -13.22
C PRO A 295 6.29 -7.84 -13.99
N THR A 296 5.95 -8.81 -14.82
CA THR A 296 6.94 -9.45 -15.70
C THR A 296 7.50 -8.36 -16.61
N PRO A 297 8.83 -8.20 -16.71
CA PRO A 297 9.41 -7.21 -17.60
C PRO A 297 8.90 -7.46 -19.02
N VAL A 298 8.21 -6.47 -19.58
CA VAL A 298 7.71 -6.53 -20.94
C VAL A 298 8.91 -6.51 -21.88
N SER A 299 9.10 -7.57 -22.67
CA SER A 299 10.26 -7.63 -23.56
C SER A 299 10.18 -6.50 -24.60
N PRO A 300 11.24 -5.69 -24.78
CA PRO A 300 11.31 -4.69 -25.85
C PRO A 300 11.08 -5.31 -27.24
N LEU A 301 11.43 -6.60 -27.39
CA LEU A 301 11.17 -7.39 -28.59
C LEU A 301 9.68 -7.48 -28.95
N GLY A 302 8.79 -7.63 -27.97
CA GLY A 302 7.35 -7.77 -28.20
C GLY A 302 6.76 -6.51 -28.85
N TYR A 303 7.15 -5.33 -28.37
CA TYR A 303 6.73 -4.06 -28.96
C TYR A 303 7.35 -3.82 -30.33
N ALA A 304 8.62 -4.18 -30.53
CA ALA A 304 9.27 -4.09 -31.84
C ALA A 304 8.57 -4.97 -32.90
N MET A 305 8.10 -6.16 -32.52
CA MET A 305 7.34 -7.05 -33.41
C MET A 305 5.98 -6.46 -33.80
N ILE A 306 5.24 -5.90 -32.83
CA ILE A 306 3.95 -5.26 -33.09
C ILE A 306 4.14 -4.02 -33.98
N ALA A 307 5.16 -3.20 -33.70
CA ALA A 307 5.50 -2.04 -34.53
C ALA A 307 5.89 -2.43 -35.96
N ALA A 308 6.64 -3.52 -36.14
CA ALA A 308 6.98 -4.06 -37.45
C ALA A 308 5.74 -4.48 -38.25
N MET A 309 4.74 -5.09 -37.60
CA MET A 309 3.47 -5.45 -38.26
C MET A 309 2.70 -4.23 -38.76
N PHE A 310 2.64 -3.16 -37.94
CA PHE A 310 2.03 -1.90 -38.38
C PHE A 310 2.83 -1.24 -39.50
N GLY A 311 4.17 -1.31 -39.47
CA GLY A 311 5.03 -0.85 -40.55
C GLY A 311 4.79 -1.60 -41.87
N LEU A 312 4.64 -2.93 -41.83
CA LEU A 312 4.30 -3.73 -43.00
C LEU A 312 2.95 -3.31 -43.61
N ALA A 313 1.92 -3.19 -42.77
CA ALA A 313 0.59 -2.79 -43.20
C ALA A 313 0.60 -1.38 -43.82
N GLY A 314 1.28 -0.43 -43.18
CA GLY A 314 1.46 0.93 -43.68
C GLY A 314 2.20 0.97 -45.01
N GLY A 315 3.28 0.21 -45.17
CA GLY A 315 4.06 0.16 -46.40
C GLY A 315 3.29 -0.44 -47.58
N VAL A 316 2.46 -1.47 -47.36
CA VAL A 316 1.57 -2.02 -48.40
C VAL A 316 0.54 -1.01 -48.87
N VAL A 317 -0.05 -0.24 -47.95
CA VAL A 317 -1.05 0.79 -48.26
C VAL A 317 -0.43 1.99 -48.96
N MET A 318 0.77 2.41 -48.57
CA MET A 318 1.43 3.61 -49.10
C MET A 318 2.18 3.35 -50.42
N ALA A 319 2.54 2.11 -50.74
CA ALA A 319 3.31 1.77 -51.94
C ALA A 319 2.72 2.31 -53.27
N PRO A 320 1.41 2.22 -53.56
CA PRO A 320 0.83 2.76 -54.79
C PRO A 320 0.95 4.28 -54.90
N TRP A 321 0.87 4.98 -53.77
CA TRP A 321 0.98 6.42 -53.72
C TRP A 321 2.44 6.86 -53.92
N LEU A 322 3.39 6.22 -53.22
CA LEU A 322 4.82 6.52 -53.34
C LEU A 322 5.36 6.31 -54.76
N ASP A 323 4.96 5.23 -55.45
CA ASP A 323 5.35 5.02 -56.86
C ASP A 323 4.80 6.09 -57.79
N ARG A 324 3.56 6.54 -57.55
CA ARG A 324 2.96 7.63 -58.33
C ARG A 324 3.78 8.91 -58.18
N TRP A 325 4.17 9.26 -56.96
CA TRP A 325 5.00 10.44 -56.70
C TRP A 325 6.41 10.30 -57.27
N TYR A 326 7.03 9.12 -57.14
CA TYR A 326 8.35 8.84 -57.70
C TYR A 326 8.36 9.01 -59.23
N ARG A 327 7.36 8.48 -59.94
CA ARG A 327 7.21 8.65 -61.39
C ARG A 327 6.97 10.12 -61.79
N LEU A 328 6.17 10.85 -61.02
CA LEU A 328 5.94 12.28 -61.25
C LEU A 328 7.23 13.10 -61.07
N ALA A 329 8.03 12.77 -60.06
CA ALA A 329 9.32 13.42 -59.82
C ALA A 329 10.34 13.13 -60.92
N LEU A 330 10.41 11.87 -61.39
CA LEU A 330 11.27 11.49 -62.52
C LEU A 330 10.88 12.23 -63.80
N LYS A 331 9.59 12.26 -64.14
CA LYS A 331 9.10 12.97 -65.33
C LYS A 331 9.46 14.46 -65.28
N LYS A 332 9.28 15.10 -64.12
CA LYS A 332 9.67 16.51 -63.91
C LYS A 332 11.19 16.72 -64.05
N SER A 333 12.01 15.75 -63.64
CA SER A 333 13.46 15.83 -63.78
C SER A 333 13.97 15.61 -65.21
N GLU A 334 13.23 14.87 -66.03
CA GLU A 334 13.50 14.71 -67.47
C GLU A 334 13.10 15.96 -68.25
N GLU A 335 11.96 16.58 -67.91
CA GLU A 335 11.52 17.86 -68.50
C GLU A 335 12.54 19.00 -68.23
N VAL A 336 13.14 19.06 -67.05
CA VAL A 336 14.17 20.06 -66.69
C VAL A 336 15.53 19.83 -67.38
N LYS A 337 15.78 18.65 -67.95
CA LYS A 337 17.02 18.36 -68.70
C LYS A 337 16.92 18.64 -70.20
N HIS A 338 15.72 18.95 -70.70
CA HIS A 338 15.45 19.19 -72.12
C HIS A 338 15.12 20.65 -72.46
N ASP A 339 15.18 21.55 -71.48
CA ASP A 339 15.28 23.02 -71.62
C ASP A 339 16.73 23.47 -71.37
#